data_AF-E9GER7-F1
#
_entry.id   AF-E9GER7-F1
#
_cell.length_a   1.000
_cell.length_b   1.000
_cell.length_c   1.000
_cell.angle_alpha   90.00
_cell.angle_beta   90.00
_cell.angle_gamma   90.00
#
_symmetry.space_group_name_H-M   'P 1'
#
loop_
_entity.id
_entity.type
_entity.pdbx_description
1 polymer ?
#
loop_
_entity_poly.entity_id
_entity_poly.type
_entity_poly.pdbx_seq_one_letter_code
_entity_poly.pdbx_strand_id
1 'polypeptide(L)'
;MKTIRQEFRKSQFNFKHDKPHDFAIWSTLHLVVSLAIPIELLLQKANDETVDGFKWTLLARFSWFLYNVTNLLSIAISVIYWFALFTPGSGLSAMNFLVHGFNSIMSICDILVSGRPCRLMHFYHPLVVILAYIAFSSVYWAAGGLNNDGSSYIYPVLNWDNLSLTVPFVTIGLFIALPVVHTLLWALHKLRDYVLRSRIKRKTMGQSVSDGQDNPGYEL
;
A
#
# COMPACT_ATOMS: atom_id res chain seq x y z
N MET A 1 -4.71 -18.01 -22.27
CA MET A 1 -3.53 -17.47 -21.54
C MET A 1 -2.50 -16.78 -22.45
N LYS A 2 -2.09 -17.37 -23.58
CA LYS A 2 -1.12 -16.73 -24.52
C LYS A 2 -1.62 -15.42 -25.14
N THR A 3 -2.90 -15.36 -25.53
CA THR A 3 -3.55 -14.17 -26.12
C THR A 3 -3.62 -12.97 -25.15
N ILE A 4 -3.96 -13.24 -23.89
CA ILE A 4 -4.02 -12.25 -22.79
C ILE A 4 -2.65 -11.62 -22.53
N ARG A 5 -1.57 -12.40 -22.65
CA ARG A 5 -0.19 -11.91 -22.50
C ARG A 5 0.27 -11.06 -23.68
N GLN A 6 -0.26 -11.30 -24.89
CA GLN A 6 0.08 -10.50 -26.07
C GLN A 6 -0.62 -9.12 -26.04
N GLU A 7 -1.88 -9.07 -25.62
CA GLU A 7 -2.61 -7.80 -25.50
C GLU A 7 -2.09 -6.94 -24.34
N PHE A 8 -1.75 -7.53 -23.19
CA PHE A 8 -1.10 -6.79 -22.10
C PHE A 8 0.20 -6.09 -22.54
N ARG A 9 0.96 -6.74 -23.43
CA ARG A 9 2.22 -6.19 -23.95
C ARG A 9 2.00 -4.90 -24.73
N LYS A 10 0.93 -4.78 -25.53
CA LYS A 10 0.68 -3.57 -26.32
C LYS A 10 0.31 -2.38 -25.42
N SER A 11 -0.52 -2.61 -24.40
CA SER A 11 -1.03 -1.57 -23.50
C SER A 11 0.05 -0.84 -22.69
N GLN A 12 1.12 -1.54 -22.30
CA GLN A 12 2.18 -1.02 -21.44
C GLN A 12 3.18 -0.11 -22.17
N PHE A 13 3.22 -0.16 -23.51
CA PHE A 13 4.22 0.58 -24.30
C PHE A 13 3.72 1.92 -24.86
N ASN A 14 2.45 2.30 -24.64
CA ASN A 14 1.87 3.52 -25.20
C ASN A 14 1.55 4.61 -24.17
N PHE A 15 2.36 4.71 -23.10
CA PHE A 15 2.25 5.82 -22.15
C PHE A 15 3.08 7.01 -22.65
N LYS A 16 2.53 7.74 -23.62
CA LYS A 16 3.10 9.01 -24.05
C LYS A 16 2.72 10.09 -23.02
N HIS A 17 3.56 10.27 -22.01
CA HIS A 17 3.40 11.36 -21.05
C HIS A 17 3.81 12.66 -21.76
N ASP A 18 2.87 13.32 -22.44
CA ASP A 18 3.17 14.44 -23.33
C ASP A 18 3.55 15.75 -22.60
N LYS A 19 3.52 15.80 -21.26
CA LYS A 19 3.73 17.04 -20.50
C LYS A 19 4.43 16.82 -19.14
N PRO A 20 5.72 17.18 -19.01
CA PRO A 20 6.48 16.98 -17.76
C PRO A 20 5.98 17.83 -16.59
N HIS A 21 5.23 18.91 -16.85
CA HIS A 21 4.65 19.75 -15.81
C HIS A 21 3.48 19.10 -15.06
N ASP A 22 2.73 18.20 -15.70
CA ASP A 22 1.61 17.51 -15.05
C ASP A 22 2.12 16.61 -13.92
N PHE A 23 3.20 15.87 -14.17
CA PHE A 23 3.85 15.04 -13.15
C PHE A 23 4.36 15.86 -11.96
N ALA A 24 4.96 17.02 -12.23
CA ALA A 24 5.43 17.93 -11.19
C ALA A 24 4.27 18.48 -10.34
N ILE A 25 3.15 18.84 -10.97
CA ILE A 25 1.95 19.34 -10.26
C ILE A 25 1.34 18.25 -9.38
N TRP A 26 1.16 17.04 -9.91
CA TRP A 26 0.59 15.93 -9.13
C TRP A 26 1.50 15.49 -7.97
N SER A 27 2.81 15.44 -8.20
CA SER A 27 3.77 15.08 -7.15
C SER A 27 3.86 16.14 -6.06
N THR A 28 3.87 17.42 -6.42
CA THR A 28 3.88 18.52 -5.42
C THR A 28 2.61 18.53 -4.58
N LEU A 29 1.42 18.36 -5.18
CA LEU A 29 0.16 18.24 -4.45
C LEU A 29 0.18 17.05 -3.48
N HIS A 30 0.69 15.89 -3.92
CA HIS A 30 0.82 14.71 -3.09
C HIS A 30 1.73 14.95 -1.86
N LEU A 31 2.86 15.66 -2.05
CA LEU A 31 3.79 16.00 -0.98
C LEU A 31 3.18 16.98 0.02
N VAL A 32 2.44 18.00 -0.44
CA VAL A 32 1.77 18.97 0.44
C VAL A 32 0.75 18.28 1.33
N VAL A 33 -0.11 17.42 0.77
CA VAL A 33 -1.09 16.64 1.54
C VAL A 33 -0.39 15.70 2.53
N SER A 34 0.69 15.05 2.09
CA SER A 34 1.47 14.13 2.94
C SER A 34 2.14 14.84 4.12
N LEU A 35 2.54 16.11 3.96
CA LEU A 35 3.13 16.94 5.00
C LEU A 35 2.09 17.54 5.96
N ALA A 36 0.88 17.84 5.47
CA ALA A 36 -0.20 18.37 6.30
C ALA A 36 -0.60 17.42 7.44
N ILE A 37 -0.56 16.11 7.19
CA ILE A 37 -0.91 15.07 8.18
C ILE A 37 0.01 15.07 9.42
N PRO A 38 1.36 14.93 9.29
CA PRO A 38 2.24 14.98 10.45
C PRO A 38 2.25 16.35 11.12
N ILE A 39 2.11 17.46 10.38
CA ILE A 39 2.00 18.80 10.97
C ILE A 39 0.77 18.87 11.87
N GLU A 40 -0.39 18.46 11.38
CA GLU A 40 -1.63 18.48 12.17
C GLU A 40 -1.53 17.60 13.42
N LEU A 41 -0.92 16.42 13.30
CA LEU A 41 -0.70 15.52 14.44
C LEU A 41 0.27 16.12 15.47
N LEU A 42 1.31 16.82 15.02
CA LEU A 42 2.24 17.52 15.91
C LEU A 42 1.59 18.73 16.60
N LEU A 43 0.77 19.50 15.87
CA LEU A 43 0.01 20.61 16.42
C LEU A 43 -1.01 20.13 17.46
N GLN A 44 -1.71 19.02 17.19
CA GLN A 44 -2.59 18.40 18.19
C GLN A 44 -1.81 17.95 19.40
N LYS A 45 -0.70 17.23 19.23
CA LYS A 45 0.14 16.77 20.33
C LYS A 45 0.69 17.94 21.17
N ALA A 46 1.03 19.06 20.54
CA ALA A 46 1.47 20.27 21.24
C ALA A 46 0.32 20.95 22.01
N ASN A 47 -0.90 20.90 21.50
CA ASN A 47 -2.09 21.42 22.17
C ASN A 47 -2.66 20.46 23.23
N ASP A 48 -2.36 19.16 23.18
CA ASP A 48 -2.90 18.11 24.07
C ASP A 48 -2.36 18.18 25.52
N GLU A 49 -1.63 19.25 25.90
CA GLU A 49 -1.40 19.58 27.31
C GLU A 49 -2.69 20.08 28.01
N THR A 50 -3.77 20.39 27.27
CA THR A 50 -5.05 20.85 27.82
C THR A 50 -6.15 19.78 27.78
N VAL A 51 -6.25 18.95 28.84
CA VAL A 51 -7.40 18.20 29.43
C VAL A 51 -8.36 17.36 28.53
N ASP A 52 -8.58 17.65 27.25
CA ASP A 52 -9.47 16.90 26.36
C ASP A 52 -8.67 16.00 25.41
N GLY A 53 -8.44 14.75 25.84
CA GLY A 53 -7.49 13.84 25.20
C GLY A 53 -7.61 13.65 23.67
N PHE A 54 -6.45 13.45 23.04
CA PHE A 54 -6.21 13.11 21.64
C PHE A 54 -7.42 12.58 20.83
N LYS A 55 -8.11 13.46 20.10
CA LYS A 55 -9.16 13.09 19.13
C LYS A 55 -8.57 12.97 17.73
N TRP A 56 -8.65 11.77 17.14
CA TRP A 56 -8.23 11.54 15.75
C TRP A 56 -9.06 12.39 14.78
N THR A 57 -8.41 13.36 14.12
CA THR A 57 -9.07 14.18 13.11
C THR A 57 -9.42 13.40 11.86
N LEU A 58 -10.33 13.97 11.06
CA LEU A 58 -10.79 13.37 9.81
C LEU A 58 -9.61 13.10 8.86
N LEU A 59 -8.66 14.03 8.76
CA LEU A 59 -7.47 13.87 7.92
C LEU A 59 -6.60 12.70 8.42
N ALA A 60 -6.38 12.57 9.72
CA ALA A 60 -5.62 11.47 10.30
C ALA A 60 -6.31 10.11 10.06
N ARG A 61 -7.64 10.04 10.21
CA ARG A 61 -8.44 8.83 9.94
C ARG A 61 -8.39 8.44 8.46
N PHE A 62 -8.55 9.43 7.57
CA PHE A 62 -8.48 9.20 6.13
C PHE A 62 -7.07 8.79 5.69
N SER A 63 -6.04 9.43 6.24
CA SER A 63 -4.65 9.04 6.00
C SER A 63 -4.38 7.60 6.45
N TRP A 64 -4.94 7.18 7.58
CA TRP A 64 -4.81 5.81 8.05
C TRP A 64 -5.57 4.81 7.18
N PHE A 65 -6.77 5.17 6.70
CA PHE A 65 -7.49 4.38 5.70
C PHE A 65 -6.64 4.20 4.44
N LEU A 66 -6.15 5.29 3.86
CA LEU A 66 -5.28 5.27 2.68
C LEU A 66 -4.04 4.42 2.91
N TYR A 67 -3.38 4.57 4.05
CA TYR A 67 -2.21 3.76 4.42
C TYR A 67 -2.48 2.24 4.36
N ASN A 68 -3.62 1.78 4.89
CA ASN A 68 -3.97 0.35 4.84
C ASN A 68 -4.25 -0.09 3.39
N VAL A 69 -4.93 0.76 2.61
CA VAL A 69 -5.27 0.50 1.21
C VAL A 69 -4.02 0.44 0.35
N THR A 70 -3.17 1.46 0.39
CA THR A 70 -2.01 1.62 -0.50
C THR A 70 -0.97 0.55 -0.24
N ASN A 71 -0.68 0.23 1.03
CA ASN A 71 0.27 -0.83 1.36
C ASN A 71 -0.22 -2.20 0.88
N LEU A 72 -1.51 -2.50 1.04
CA LEU A 72 -2.04 -3.76 0.52
C LEU A 72 -2.03 -3.80 -1.01
N LEU A 73 -2.55 -2.76 -1.67
CA LEU A 73 -2.66 -2.72 -3.13
C LEU A 73 -1.29 -2.76 -3.79
N SER A 74 -0.28 -2.10 -3.21
CA SER A 74 1.09 -2.13 -3.70
C SER A 74 1.65 -3.56 -3.78
N ILE A 75 1.46 -4.37 -2.74
CA ILE A 75 1.89 -5.76 -2.74
C ILE A 75 1.01 -6.62 -3.66
N ALA A 76 -0.31 -6.44 -3.61
CA ALA A 76 -1.25 -7.21 -4.41
C ALA A 76 -1.03 -7.02 -5.92
N ILE A 77 -0.84 -5.77 -6.37
CA ILE A 77 -0.58 -5.44 -7.78
C ILE A 77 0.73 -6.08 -8.25
N SER A 78 1.76 -6.10 -7.42
CA SER A 78 3.04 -6.73 -7.76
C SER A 78 2.96 -8.23 -7.84
N VAL A 79 2.22 -8.87 -6.94
CA VAL A 79 1.95 -10.31 -7.01
C VAL A 79 1.19 -10.63 -8.30
N ILE A 80 0.12 -9.89 -8.60
CA ILE A 80 -0.64 -10.08 -9.84
C ILE A 80 0.25 -9.91 -11.07
N TYR A 81 1.10 -8.88 -11.09
CA TYR A 81 2.01 -8.66 -12.21
C TYR A 81 2.96 -9.85 -12.40
N TRP A 82 3.72 -10.22 -11.36
CA TRP A 82 4.75 -11.24 -11.50
C TRP A 82 4.19 -12.64 -11.77
N PHE A 83 3.02 -12.97 -11.22
CA PHE A 83 2.44 -14.31 -11.37
C PHE A 83 1.48 -14.43 -12.56
N ALA A 84 0.73 -13.37 -12.90
CA ALA A 84 -0.30 -13.45 -13.94
C ALA A 84 0.10 -12.78 -15.26
N LEU A 85 0.96 -11.76 -15.23
CA LEU A 85 1.20 -10.87 -16.38
C LEU A 85 2.64 -10.94 -16.93
N PHE A 86 3.64 -11.11 -16.06
CA PHE A 86 5.04 -11.18 -16.46
C PHE A 86 5.30 -12.42 -17.32
N THR A 87 6.10 -12.25 -18.36
CA THR A 87 6.50 -13.33 -19.26
C THR A 87 8.02 -13.48 -19.21
N PRO A 88 8.55 -14.62 -18.72
CA PRO A 88 9.99 -14.87 -18.75
C PRO A 88 10.56 -14.68 -20.17
N GLY A 89 11.67 -13.96 -20.28
CA GLY A 89 12.33 -13.66 -21.55
C GLY A 89 11.82 -12.42 -22.28
N SER A 90 10.79 -11.71 -21.79
CA SER A 90 10.32 -10.45 -22.43
C SER A 90 11.16 -9.21 -22.09
N GLY A 91 12.23 -9.36 -21.30
CA GLY A 91 12.94 -8.25 -20.69
C GLY A 91 12.14 -7.57 -19.56
N LEU A 92 12.85 -6.91 -18.65
CA LEU A 92 12.25 -6.11 -17.58
C LEU A 92 12.25 -4.64 -18.00
N SER A 93 11.09 -4.12 -18.36
CA SER A 93 10.92 -2.67 -18.59
C SER A 93 11.11 -1.92 -17.28
N ALA A 94 11.80 -0.77 -17.34
CA ALA A 94 11.98 0.12 -16.19
C ALA A 94 10.63 0.55 -15.59
N MET A 95 9.64 0.83 -16.43
CA MET A 95 8.30 1.21 -15.98
C MET A 95 7.61 0.09 -15.20
N ASN A 96 7.69 -1.15 -15.71
CA ASN A 96 7.11 -2.31 -15.03
C ASN A 96 7.80 -2.57 -13.69
N PHE A 97 9.13 -2.41 -13.65
CA PHE A 97 9.86 -2.51 -12.38
C PHE A 97 9.43 -1.41 -11.40
N LEU A 98 9.25 -0.16 -11.86
CA LEU A 98 8.84 0.94 -11.00
C LEU A 98 7.43 0.75 -10.44
N VAL A 99 6.46 0.44 -11.30
CA VAL A 99 5.04 0.31 -10.93
C VAL A 99 4.78 -0.89 -10.04
N HIS A 100 5.54 -1.98 -10.20
CA HIS A 100 5.36 -3.22 -9.45
C HIS A 100 6.46 -3.38 -8.39
N GLY A 101 7.70 -3.63 -8.81
CA GLY A 101 8.83 -3.88 -7.91
C GLY A 101 9.10 -2.74 -6.92
N PHE A 102 9.37 -1.54 -7.43
CA PHE A 102 9.70 -0.38 -6.58
C PHE A 102 8.52 0.05 -5.71
N ASN A 103 7.29 -0.01 -6.24
CA ASN A 103 6.08 0.23 -5.45
C ASN A 103 6.03 -0.67 -4.21
N SER A 104 6.29 -1.97 -4.35
CA SER A 104 6.32 -2.90 -3.20
C SER A 104 7.45 -2.61 -2.22
N ILE A 105 8.62 -2.20 -2.71
CA ILE A 105 9.72 -1.75 -1.85
C ILE A 105 9.28 -0.56 -1.01
N MET A 106 8.66 0.45 -1.63
CA MET A 106 8.16 1.63 -0.93
C MET A 106 7.10 1.28 0.11
N SER A 107 6.21 0.33 -0.17
CA SER A 107 5.23 -0.16 0.80
C SER A 107 5.90 -0.83 2.01
N ILE A 108 6.90 -1.69 1.79
CA ILE A 108 7.64 -2.31 2.90
C ILE A 108 8.36 -1.23 3.73
N CYS A 109 8.99 -0.26 3.09
CA CYS A 109 9.62 0.88 3.77
C CYS A 109 8.60 1.68 4.61
N ASP A 110 7.42 1.97 4.07
CA ASP A 110 6.35 2.68 4.76
C ASP A 110 5.88 1.91 6.01
N ILE A 111 5.78 0.59 5.94
CA ILE A 111 5.44 -0.26 7.09
C ILE A 111 6.54 -0.25 8.16
N LEU A 112 7.82 -0.30 7.74
CA LEU A 112 8.93 -0.35 8.68
C LEU A 112 9.12 0.98 9.42
N VAL A 113 8.98 2.09 8.70
CA VAL A 113 9.21 3.44 9.22
C VAL A 113 7.99 3.96 9.97
N SER A 114 6.78 3.77 9.43
CA SER A 114 5.58 4.39 10.01
C SER A 114 5.22 3.79 11.38
N GLY A 115 4.82 4.66 12.31
CA GLY A 115 4.30 4.26 13.62
C GLY A 115 2.82 3.87 13.62
N ARG A 116 2.21 3.69 12.44
CA ARG A 116 0.76 3.52 12.30
C ARG A 116 0.35 2.09 12.67
N PRO A 117 -0.64 1.90 13.56
CA PRO A 117 -1.06 0.55 13.92
C PRO A 117 -1.80 -0.12 12.76
N CYS A 118 -1.39 -1.34 12.39
CA CYS A 118 -2.19 -2.22 11.54
C CYS A 118 -2.91 -3.25 12.42
N ARG A 119 -4.22 -3.40 12.21
CA ARG A 119 -5.06 -4.39 12.89
C ARG A 119 -5.68 -5.29 11.85
N LEU A 120 -5.79 -6.58 12.16
CA LEU A 120 -6.39 -7.55 11.25
C LEU A 120 -7.82 -7.14 10.85
N MET A 121 -8.57 -6.54 11.79
CA MET A 121 -9.92 -6.00 11.58
C MET A 121 -10.02 -4.92 10.51
N HIS A 122 -8.93 -4.24 10.11
CA HIS A 122 -8.96 -3.23 9.03
C HIS A 122 -8.92 -3.82 7.63
N PHE A 123 -9.10 -5.14 7.49
CA PHE A 123 -9.24 -5.83 6.21
C PHE A 123 -10.30 -5.18 5.28
N TYR A 124 -11.35 -4.59 5.86
CA TYR A 124 -12.41 -3.94 5.09
C TYR A 124 -11.92 -2.67 4.35
N HIS A 125 -10.84 -2.01 4.79
CA HIS A 125 -10.30 -0.82 4.12
C HIS A 125 -9.95 -1.11 2.65
N PRO A 126 -9.01 -2.04 2.34
CA PRO A 126 -8.70 -2.41 0.97
C PRO A 126 -9.86 -3.12 0.27
N LEU A 127 -10.68 -3.91 0.99
CA LEU A 127 -11.82 -4.60 0.41
C LEU A 127 -12.81 -3.63 -0.27
N VAL A 128 -13.17 -2.53 0.40
CA VAL A 128 -14.11 -1.53 -0.15
C VAL A 128 -13.57 -0.93 -1.45
N VAL A 129 -12.28 -0.61 -1.50
CA VAL A 129 -11.65 -0.04 -2.70
C VAL A 129 -11.60 -1.05 -3.85
N ILE A 130 -11.28 -2.32 -3.55
CA ILE A 130 -11.24 -3.38 -4.55
C ILE A 130 -12.65 -3.65 -5.11
N LEU A 131 -13.66 -3.74 -4.26
CA LEU A 131 -15.05 -3.92 -4.70
C LEU A 131 -15.54 -2.74 -5.55
N ALA A 132 -15.22 -1.52 -5.15
CA ALA A 132 -15.52 -0.32 -5.94
C ALA A 132 -14.84 -0.37 -7.31
N TYR A 133 -13.59 -0.82 -7.39
CA TYR A 133 -12.88 -0.96 -8.65
C TYR A 133 -13.45 -2.06 -9.55
N ILE A 134 -13.83 -3.21 -8.99
CA ILE A 134 -14.50 -4.29 -9.73
C ILE A 134 -15.81 -3.77 -10.32
N ALA A 135 -16.65 -3.11 -9.51
CA ALA A 135 -17.92 -2.53 -9.96
C ALA A 135 -17.71 -1.44 -11.03
N PHE A 136 -16.73 -0.56 -10.83
CA PHE A 136 -16.35 0.42 -11.85
C PHE A 136 -15.95 -0.27 -13.15
N SER A 137 -15.10 -1.30 -13.09
CA SER A 137 -14.60 -1.97 -14.29
C SER A 137 -15.70 -2.69 -15.08
N SER A 138 -16.70 -3.26 -14.39
CA SER A 138 -17.83 -3.92 -15.05
C SER A 138 -18.80 -2.92 -15.68
N VAL A 139 -19.09 -1.80 -14.99
CA VAL A 139 -19.90 -0.71 -15.54
C VAL A 139 -19.21 -0.06 -16.73
N TYR A 140 -17.90 0.18 -16.63
CA TYR A 140 -17.09 0.73 -17.72
C TYR A 140 -17.15 -0.14 -18.98
N TRP A 141 -16.99 -1.46 -18.82
CA TRP A 141 -17.16 -2.42 -19.92
C TRP A 141 -18.58 -2.41 -20.49
N ALA A 142 -19.60 -2.45 -19.63
CA ALA A 142 -21.01 -2.47 -20.06
C ALA A 142 -21.42 -1.18 -20.79
N ALA A 143 -20.77 -0.05 -20.49
CA ALA A 143 -20.94 1.21 -21.18
C ALA A 143 -20.17 1.31 -22.52
N GLY A 144 -19.48 0.25 -22.94
CA GLY A 144 -18.69 0.21 -24.18
C GLY A 144 -17.30 0.85 -24.04
N GLY A 145 -16.75 0.95 -22.83
CA GLY A 145 -15.43 1.51 -22.58
C GLY A 145 -14.31 0.69 -23.25
N LEU A 146 -13.35 1.39 -23.85
CA LEU A 146 -12.20 0.81 -24.55
C LEU A 146 -10.88 1.31 -23.95
N ASN A 147 -9.92 0.42 -23.80
CA ASN A 147 -8.55 0.78 -23.43
C ASN A 147 -7.78 1.40 -24.62
N ASN A 148 -6.52 1.79 -24.39
CA ASN A 148 -5.66 2.40 -25.40
C ASN A 148 -5.38 1.51 -26.63
N ASP A 149 -5.58 0.20 -26.51
CA ASP A 149 -5.42 -0.77 -27.60
C ASP A 149 -6.75 -1.11 -28.29
N GLY A 150 -7.86 -0.47 -27.91
CA GLY A 150 -9.20 -0.73 -28.43
C GLY A 150 -9.86 -1.99 -27.88
N SER A 151 -9.31 -2.60 -26.82
CA SER A 151 -9.96 -3.72 -26.14
C SER A 151 -11.01 -3.24 -25.13
N SER A 152 -12.08 -4.01 -24.97
CA SER A 152 -13.23 -3.78 -24.08
C SER A 152 -12.92 -3.88 -22.58
N TYR A 153 -11.66 -4.12 -22.20
CA TYR A 153 -11.24 -4.32 -20.81
C TYR A 153 -10.08 -3.39 -20.44
N ILE A 154 -10.09 -2.91 -19.19
CA ILE A 154 -9.01 -2.09 -18.65
C ILE A 154 -7.76 -2.95 -18.41
N TYR A 155 -7.96 -4.10 -17.75
CA TYR A 155 -6.91 -5.09 -17.52
C TYR A 155 -7.35 -6.44 -18.09
N PRO A 156 -6.45 -7.20 -18.74
CA PRO A 156 -6.80 -8.50 -19.32
C PRO A 156 -7.36 -9.52 -18.33
N VAL A 157 -7.00 -9.39 -17.03
CA VAL A 157 -7.52 -10.23 -15.94
C VAL A 157 -8.95 -9.86 -15.50
N LEU A 158 -9.44 -8.70 -15.94
CA LEU A 158 -10.81 -8.22 -15.77
C LEU A 158 -11.50 -8.08 -17.13
N ASN A 159 -11.30 -9.09 -17.99
CA ASN A 159 -11.98 -9.16 -19.27
C ASN A 159 -13.40 -9.70 -19.07
N TRP A 160 -14.37 -8.80 -18.99
CA TRP A 160 -15.77 -9.14 -18.76
C TRP A 160 -16.43 -9.87 -19.95
N ASP A 161 -15.84 -9.81 -21.16
CA ASP A 161 -16.24 -10.69 -22.27
C ASP A 161 -15.77 -12.14 -22.06
N ASN A 162 -14.76 -12.36 -21.22
CA ASN A 162 -14.23 -13.67 -20.86
C ASN A 162 -14.46 -13.98 -19.38
N LEU A 163 -15.73 -14.27 -19.04
CA LEU A 163 -16.15 -14.61 -17.68
C LEU A 163 -15.43 -15.85 -17.11
N SER A 164 -15.07 -16.81 -17.96
CA SER A 164 -14.32 -18.02 -17.54
C SER A 164 -12.95 -17.71 -16.94
N LEU A 165 -12.38 -16.54 -17.26
CA LEU A 165 -11.13 -16.07 -16.68
C LEU A 165 -11.37 -15.06 -15.55
N THR A 166 -12.27 -14.10 -15.78
CA THR A 166 -12.50 -12.98 -14.87
C THR A 166 -13.14 -13.42 -13.56
N VAL A 167 -14.16 -14.30 -13.61
CA VAL A 167 -14.86 -14.74 -12.40
C VAL A 167 -13.92 -15.50 -11.45
N PRO A 168 -13.14 -16.51 -11.89
CA PRO A 168 -12.16 -17.16 -11.02
C PRO A 168 -11.09 -16.19 -10.49
N PHE A 169 -10.58 -15.28 -11.32
CA PHE A 169 -9.55 -14.32 -10.90
C PHE A 169 -10.05 -13.40 -9.79
N VAL A 170 -11.24 -12.82 -9.96
CA VAL A 170 -11.88 -11.96 -8.94
C VAL A 170 -12.18 -12.75 -7.66
N THR A 171 -12.69 -13.97 -7.79
CA THR A 171 -13.05 -14.81 -6.65
C THR A 171 -11.82 -15.20 -5.82
N ILE A 172 -10.76 -15.71 -6.48
CA ILE A 172 -9.48 -16.03 -5.83
C ILE A 172 -8.86 -14.77 -5.22
N GLY A 173 -8.92 -13.64 -5.94
CA GLY A 173 -8.44 -12.35 -5.47
C GLY A 173 -9.08 -11.93 -4.16
N LEU A 174 -10.42 -11.96 -4.09
CA LEU A 174 -11.19 -11.50 -2.93
C LEU A 174 -11.11 -12.45 -1.73
N PHE A 175 -11.23 -13.75 -1.96
CA PHE A 175 -11.40 -14.72 -0.88
C PHE A 175 -10.10 -15.40 -0.44
N ILE A 176 -9.04 -15.33 -1.25
CA ILE A 176 -7.76 -15.99 -0.93
C ILE A 176 -6.63 -14.96 -0.91
N ALA A 177 -6.34 -14.31 -2.03
CA ALA A 177 -5.16 -13.46 -2.14
C ALA A 177 -5.22 -12.25 -1.20
N LEU A 178 -6.36 -11.56 -1.16
CA LEU A 178 -6.57 -10.40 -0.30
C LEU A 178 -6.41 -10.73 1.20
N PRO A 179 -7.07 -11.78 1.77
CA PRO A 179 -6.85 -12.20 3.15
C PRO A 179 -5.41 -12.60 3.46
N VAL A 180 -4.76 -13.35 2.55
CA VAL A 180 -3.38 -13.80 2.73
C VAL A 180 -2.42 -12.60 2.76
N VAL A 181 -2.50 -11.71 1.77
CA VAL A 181 -1.63 -10.52 1.70
C VAL A 181 -1.87 -9.61 2.92
N HIS A 182 -3.13 -9.38 3.30
CA HIS A 182 -3.44 -8.57 4.49
C HIS A 182 -2.85 -9.17 5.77
N THR A 183 -2.95 -10.50 5.92
CA THR A 183 -2.40 -11.22 7.07
C THR A 183 -0.88 -11.14 7.12
N LEU A 184 -0.21 -11.29 5.96
CA LEU A 184 1.25 -11.15 5.86
C LEU A 184 1.70 -9.73 6.23
N LEU A 185 1.01 -8.70 5.74
CA LEU A 185 1.32 -7.32 6.10
C LEU A 185 1.08 -7.07 7.59
N TRP A 186 -0.02 -7.58 8.15
CA TRP A 186 -0.27 -7.50 9.59
C TRP A 186 0.84 -8.18 10.40
N ALA A 187 1.30 -9.36 9.99
CA ALA A 187 2.42 -10.05 10.63
C ALA A 187 3.72 -9.23 10.57
N LEU A 188 3.99 -8.58 9.43
CA LEU A 188 5.13 -7.67 9.28
C LEU A 188 5.06 -6.48 10.26
N HIS A 189 3.88 -5.88 10.43
CA HIS A 189 3.68 -4.82 11.43
C HIS A 189 3.97 -5.32 12.85
N LYS A 190 3.49 -6.53 13.19
CA LYS A 190 3.75 -7.14 14.51
C LYS A 190 5.23 -7.41 14.74
N LEU A 191 5.93 -7.91 13.72
CA LEU A 191 7.37 -8.14 13.76
C LEU A 191 8.13 -6.82 13.99
N ARG A 192 7.81 -5.79 13.21
CA ARG A 192 8.40 -4.45 13.35
C ARG A 192 8.22 -3.91 14.77
N ASP A 193 6.99 -3.93 15.27
CA ASP A 193 6.70 -3.43 16.61
C ASP A 193 7.40 -4.26 17.72
N TYR A 194 7.49 -5.58 17.55
CA TYR A 194 8.22 -6.46 18.46
C TYR A 194 9.72 -6.12 18.50
N VAL A 195 10.34 -5.94 17.33
CA VAL A 195 11.76 -5.55 17.23
C VAL A 195 12.00 -4.20 17.89
N LEU A 196 11.16 -3.20 17.63
CA LEU A 196 11.29 -1.87 18.23
C LEU A 196 11.15 -1.91 19.75
N ARG A 197 10.12 -2.58 20.27
CA ARG A 197 9.95 -2.76 21.73
C ARG A 197 11.14 -3.47 22.36
N SER A 198 11.67 -4.50 21.71
CA SER A 198 12.83 -5.25 22.20
C SER A 198 14.13 -4.43 22.19
N ARG A 199 14.26 -3.47 21.26
CA ARG A 199 15.39 -2.54 21.20
C ARG A 199 15.28 -1.48 22.30
N ILE A 200 14.10 -0.91 22.50
CA ILE A 200 13.83 0.09 23.55
C ILE A 200 14.09 -0.53 24.93
N LYS A 201 13.52 -1.71 25.22
CA LYS A 201 13.71 -2.41 26.51
C LYS A 201 15.19 -2.65 26.83
N ARG A 202 15.98 -3.07 25.84
CA ARG A 202 17.43 -3.26 26.02
C ARG A 202 18.18 -1.96 26.31
N LYS A 203 17.82 -0.86 25.64
CA LYS A 203 18.43 0.45 25.88
C LYS A 203 18.13 0.96 27.29
N THR A 204 16.88 0.87 27.73
CA THR A 204 16.45 1.29 29.07
C THR A 204 17.15 0.47 30.17
N MET A 205 17.25 -0.85 30.00
CA MET A 205 17.93 -1.72 30.95
C MET A 205 19.45 -1.47 31.02
N GLY A 206 20.08 -1.17 29.88
CA GLY A 206 21.49 -0.77 29.85
C GLY A 206 21.76 0.56 30.57
N GLN A 207 20.87 1.55 30.41
CA GLN A 207 20.97 2.83 31.12
C GLN A 207 20.76 2.69 32.63
N SER A 208 19.77 1.89 33.07
CA SER A 208 19.56 1.68 34.51
C SER A 208 20.74 0.97 35.20
N VAL A 209 21.47 0.12 34.47
CA VAL A 209 22.65 -0.57 34.99
C VAL A 209 23.85 0.37 35.07
N SER A 210 24.07 1.26 34.08
CA SER A 210 25.14 2.26 34.18
C SER A 210 24.88 3.27 35.29
N ASP A 211 23.66 3.81 35.38
CA ASP A 211 23.29 4.77 36.42
C ASP A 211 23.39 4.17 37.84
N GLY A 212 23.17 2.85 37.97
CA GLY A 212 23.34 2.12 39.23
C GLY A 212 24.79 1.79 39.59
N GLN A 213 25.70 1.72 38.60
CA GLN A 213 27.14 1.52 38.84
C GLN A 213 27.89 2.84 39.09
N ASP A 214 27.41 3.95 38.52
CA ASP A 214 28.00 5.28 38.70
C ASP A 214 27.58 5.96 40.03
N ASN A 215 26.67 5.34 40.81
CA ASN A 215 26.27 5.82 42.14
C ASN A 215 26.67 4.83 43.25
N PRO A 216 27.95 4.82 43.70
CA PRO A 216 28.43 3.93 44.76
C PRO A 216 28.08 4.38 46.20
N GLY A 217 27.23 5.40 46.40
CA GLY A 217 26.68 5.71 47.73
C GLY A 217 25.34 4.99 47.86
N TYR A 218 25.02 4.20 48.89
CA TYR A 218 25.35 4.31 50.31
C TYR A 218 24.99 2.94 50.93
N GLU A 219 25.98 2.08 51.16
CA GLU A 219 25.85 0.99 52.12
C GLU A 219 26.50 1.44 53.42
N LEU A 220 25.65 1.86 54.38
CA LEU A 220 25.94 1.93 55.80
C LEU A 220 25.01 0.97 56.53
#